data_AF-K0VK00-F1
#
_entry.id   AF-K0VK00-F1
#
_cell.length_a   1.000
_cell.length_b   1.000
_cell.length_c   1.000
_cell.angle_alpha   90.00
_cell.angle_beta   90.00
_cell.angle_gamma   90.00
#
_symmetry.space_group_name_H-M   'P 1'
#
loop_
_entity.id
_entity.type
_entity.pdbx_description
1 polymer ?
#
loop_
_entity_poly.entity_id
_entity_poly.type
_entity_poly.pdbx_seq_one_letter_code
_entity_poly.pdbx_strand_id
1 'polypeptide(L)'
;HLWLDRLGGSIVAIGNAPTALFHLLELLRDGAPKPAAILGMPVGFVGAAESKDALAENSYGVPFAIVRGRLGGSAMTAAAINALARPGL
;
A
#
# COMPACT_ATOMS: atom_id res chain seq x y z
N HIS A 1 13.01 12.07 1.82
CA HIS A 1 11.76 11.70 1.11
C HIS A 1 10.61 12.57 1.62
N LEU A 2 9.73 13.08 0.74
CA LEU A 2 8.67 14.05 1.09
C LEU A 2 7.64 13.54 2.14
N TRP A 3 7.50 12.24 2.30
CA TRP A 3 6.53 11.60 3.19
C TRP A 3 7.12 10.96 4.46
N LEU A 4 8.45 10.94 4.63
CA LEU A 4 9.10 10.15 5.69
C LEU A 4 8.67 10.59 7.09
N ASP A 5 8.61 11.91 7.32
CA ASP A 5 8.22 12.50 8.59
C ASP A 5 6.74 12.27 8.93
N ARG A 6 5.94 11.84 7.95
CA ARG A 6 4.51 11.52 8.10
C ARG A 6 4.22 10.02 8.05
N LEU A 7 5.24 9.18 7.90
CA LEU A 7 5.04 7.76 7.62
C LEU A 7 4.59 6.99 8.87
N GLY A 8 5.18 7.30 10.03
CA GLY A 8 4.88 6.64 11.30
C GLY A 8 3.39 6.73 11.66
N GLY A 9 2.73 5.58 11.84
CA GLY A 9 1.31 5.52 12.22
C GLY A 9 0.32 5.94 11.13
N SER A 10 0.76 6.24 9.91
CA SER A 10 -0.13 6.63 8.81
C SER A 10 -0.90 5.46 8.19
N ILE A 11 -1.93 5.77 7.42
CA ILE A 11 -2.53 4.83 6.46
C ILE A 11 -1.96 5.18 5.08
N VAL A 12 -1.16 4.29 4.51
CA VAL A 12 -0.57 4.48 3.18
C VAL A 12 -1.51 3.89 2.14
N ALA A 13 -1.91 4.69 1.15
CA ALA A 13 -2.81 4.28 0.08
C ALA A 13 -2.11 4.37 -1.27
N ILE A 14 -1.81 3.22 -1.88
CA ILE A 14 -1.16 3.13 -3.19
C ILE A 14 -2.10 2.40 -4.15
N GLY A 15 -2.83 3.19 -4.95
CA GLY A 15 -3.81 2.67 -5.91
C GLY A 15 -3.34 2.61 -7.35
N ASN A 16 -2.18 3.17 -7.70
CA ASN A 16 -1.73 3.27 -9.08
C ASN A 16 -0.32 2.71 -9.28
N ALA A 17 0.70 3.34 -8.67
CA ALA A 17 2.09 3.07 -9.00
C ALA A 17 2.67 1.86 -8.23
N PRO A 18 3.01 0.73 -8.90
CA PRO A 18 3.67 -0.40 -8.25
C PRO A 18 5.06 -0.05 -7.71
N THR A 19 5.78 0.84 -8.40
CA THR A 19 7.10 1.32 -7.99
C THR A 19 7.06 2.08 -6.66
N ALA A 20 5.97 2.80 -6.37
CA ALA A 20 5.79 3.44 -5.06
C ALA A 20 5.65 2.39 -3.94
N LEU A 21 5.01 1.25 -4.23
CA LEU A 21 4.88 0.16 -3.27
C LEU A 21 6.22 -0.54 -3.04
N PHE A 22 6.98 -0.84 -4.10
CA PHE A 22 8.34 -1.36 -3.95
C PHE A 22 9.24 -0.40 -3.17
N HIS A 23 9.23 0.89 -3.50
CA HIS A 23 10.01 1.91 -2.80
C HIS A 23 9.63 2.01 -1.32
N LEU A 24 8.34 1.88 -0.98
CA LEU A 24 7.90 1.81 0.41
C LEU A 24 8.49 0.58 1.11
N LEU A 25 8.49 -0.59 0.47
CA LEU A 25 9.05 -1.82 1.04
C LEU A 25 10.57 -1.71 1.25
N GLU A 26 11.30 -1.05 0.34
CA GLU A 26 12.72 -0.75 0.51
C GLU A 26 12.97 0.15 1.73
N LEU A 27 12.17 1.21 1.89
CA LEU A 27 12.25 2.08 3.06
C LEU A 27 11.98 1.33 4.37
N LEU A 28 10.97 0.46 4.38
CA LEU A 28 10.63 -0.33 5.57
C LEU A 28 11.70 -1.36 5.90
N ARG A 29 12.30 -2.00 4.89
CA ARG A 29 13.48 -2.86 5.05
C ARG A 29 14.62 -2.13 5.73
N ASP A 30 14.85 -0.88 5.33
CA ASP A 30 15.97 -0.05 5.77
C ASP A 30 15.66 0.69 7.09
N GLY A 31 14.56 0.34 7.77
CA GLY A 31 14.24 0.81 9.12
C GLY A 31 13.41 2.09 9.19
N ALA A 32 12.72 2.48 8.11
CA ALA A 32 11.81 3.62 8.14
C ALA A 32 10.68 3.43 9.16
N PRO A 33 10.11 4.53 9.71
CA PRO A 33 8.96 4.47 10.61
C PRO A 33 7.80 3.68 9.98
N LYS A 34 7.17 2.80 10.76
CA LYS A 34 6.11 1.94 10.25
C LYS A 34 4.77 2.68 10.15
N PRO A 35 4.07 2.62 9.01
CA PRO A 35 2.67 3.02 8.95
C PRO A 35 1.80 2.12 9.83
N ALA A 36 0.61 2.60 10.18
CA ALA A 36 -0.41 1.81 10.86
C ALA A 36 -1.04 0.76 9.93
N ALA A 37 -1.16 1.07 8.63
CA ALA A 37 -1.63 0.13 7.62
C ALA A 37 -1.19 0.53 6.20
N ILE A 38 -1.16 -0.44 5.28
CA ILE A 38 -0.86 -0.24 3.85
C ILE A 38 -2.01 -0.79 2.97
N LEU A 39 -2.65 0.07 2.19
CA LEU A 39 -3.52 -0.34 1.07
C LEU A 39 -2.67 -0.42 -0.21
N GLY A 40 -2.10 -1.60 -0.46
CA GLY A 40 -1.32 -1.91 -1.64
C GLY A 40 -2.23 -2.39 -2.78
N MET A 41 -2.91 -1.47 -3.45
CA MET A 41 -3.82 -1.79 -4.55
C MET A 41 -3.40 -1.18 -5.91
N PRO A 42 -2.10 -1.14 -6.27
CA PRO A 42 -1.72 -0.68 -7.61
C PRO A 42 -2.32 -1.60 -8.68
N VAL A 43 -2.82 -0.98 -9.75
CA VAL A 43 -3.31 -1.65 -10.96
C VAL A 43 -2.21 -1.69 -12.01
N GLY A 44 -2.19 -2.70 -12.85
CA GLY A 44 -1.34 -2.69 -14.03
C GLY A 44 -0.86 -4.06 -14.46
N PHE A 45 -0.11 -4.05 -15.56
CA PHE A 45 0.44 -5.25 -16.20
C PHE A 45 1.92 -5.47 -15.91
N VAL A 46 2.61 -4.47 -15.34
CA VAL A 46 4.05 -4.51 -15.05
C VAL A 46 4.25 -4.15 -13.58
N GLY A 47 4.78 -5.08 -12.79
CA GLY A 47 5.14 -4.87 -11.38
C GLY A 47 3.96 -4.79 -10.40
N ALA A 48 2.71 -4.68 -10.88
CA ALA A 48 1.54 -4.57 -10.02
C ALA A 48 1.34 -5.84 -9.18
N ALA A 49 1.32 -7.01 -9.81
CA ALA A 49 1.15 -8.27 -9.10
C ALA A 49 2.34 -8.51 -8.15
N GLU A 50 3.55 -8.33 -8.67
CA GLU A 50 4.81 -8.58 -7.99
C GLU A 50 4.99 -7.67 -6.76
N SER A 51 4.66 -6.38 -6.86
CA SER A 51 4.75 -5.46 -5.70
C SER A 51 3.75 -5.80 -4.59
N LYS A 52 2.55 -6.25 -4.96
CA LYS A 52 1.52 -6.67 -4.00
C LYS A 52 1.86 -8.01 -3.36
N ASP A 53 2.41 -8.94 -4.13
CA ASP A 53 2.88 -10.21 -3.59
C ASP A 53 4.11 -10.01 -2.69
N ALA A 54 5.03 -9.10 -3.03
CA ALA A 54 6.13 -8.72 -2.15
C ALA A 54 5.65 -8.10 -0.82
N LEU A 55 4.61 -7.25 -0.85
CA LEU A 55 3.97 -6.75 0.36
C LEU A 55 3.35 -7.89 1.19
N ALA A 56 2.74 -8.87 0.53
CA ALA A 56 2.14 -10.01 1.21
C ALA A 56 3.16 -11.00 1.78
N GLU A 57 4.31 -11.14 1.12
CA GLU A 57 5.43 -11.96 1.57
C GLU A 57 6.11 -11.34 2.80
N ASN A 58 6.39 -10.04 2.77
CA ASN A 58 6.97 -9.34 3.91
C ASN A 58 6.55 -7.86 3.95
N SER A 59 5.54 -7.56 4.77
CA SER A 59 5.10 -6.19 5.06
C SER A 59 5.89 -5.51 6.19
N TYR A 60 6.97 -6.14 6.66
CA TYR A 60 7.77 -5.69 7.81
C TYR A 60 6.93 -5.53 9.10
N GLY A 61 5.90 -6.36 9.25
CA GLY A 61 4.99 -6.36 10.40
C GLY A 61 3.91 -5.28 10.36
N VAL A 62 3.68 -4.65 9.20
CA VAL A 62 2.59 -3.68 9.01
C VAL A 62 1.35 -4.41 8.47
N PRO A 63 0.15 -4.20 9.05
CA PRO A 63 -1.11 -4.68 8.48
C PRO A 63 -1.31 -4.16 7.06
N PHE A 64 -1.82 -4.99 6.16
CA PHE A 64 -2.02 -4.60 4.77
C PHE A 64 -3.32 -5.13 4.17
N ALA A 65 -3.76 -4.50 3.09
CA ALA A 65 -4.77 -5.02 2.19
C ALA A 65 -4.31 -4.85 0.74
N ILE A 66 -4.48 -5.92 -0.04
CA ILE A 66 -4.16 -5.96 -1.47
C ILE A 66 -5.30 -6.54 -2.27
N VAL A 67 -5.35 -6.20 -3.55
CA VAL A 67 -6.13 -6.95 -4.56
C VAL A 67 -5.12 -7.66 -5.44
N ARG A 68 -5.01 -8.99 -5.30
CA ARG A 68 -3.97 -9.79 -5.98
C ARG A 68 -4.05 -9.70 -7.50
N GLY A 69 -2.94 -10.00 -8.17
CA GLY A 69 -2.84 -9.97 -9.62
C GLY A 69 -2.83 -8.55 -10.19
N ARG A 70 -3.45 -8.34 -11.35
CA ARG A 70 -3.37 -7.08 -12.10
C ARG A 70 -4.41 -6.02 -11.71
N LEU A 71 -5.47 -6.43 -11.01
CA LEU A 71 -6.58 -5.55 -10.62
C LEU A 71 -6.21 -4.66 -9.43
N GLY A 72 -6.88 -3.51 -9.33
CA GLY A 72 -6.63 -2.49 -8.32
C GLY A 72 -7.17 -1.16 -8.82
N GLY A 73 -6.46 -0.07 -8.51
CA GLY A 73 -6.75 1.24 -9.10
C GLY A 73 -7.21 2.25 -8.06
N SER A 74 -6.99 3.53 -8.37
CA SER A 74 -7.32 4.65 -7.47
C SER A 74 -8.78 4.63 -6.99
N ALA A 75 -9.73 4.27 -7.84
CA ALA A 75 -11.15 4.19 -7.47
C ALA A 75 -11.40 3.15 -6.38
N MET A 76 -10.82 1.96 -6.53
CA MET A 76 -10.94 0.88 -5.56
C MET A 76 -10.21 1.21 -4.25
N THR A 77 -9.03 1.80 -4.33
CA THR A 77 -8.28 2.24 -3.14
C THR A 77 -9.01 3.34 -2.37
N ALA A 78 -9.57 4.33 -3.08
CA ALA A 78 -10.36 5.38 -2.45
C ALA A 78 -11.64 4.82 -1.81
N ALA A 79 -12.31 3.88 -2.48
CA ALA A 79 -13.47 3.18 -1.90
C ALA A 79 -13.10 2.41 -0.62
N ALA A 80 -11.95 1.74 -0.60
CA ALA A 80 -11.45 1.06 0.60
C ALA A 80 -11.16 2.05 1.75
N ILE A 81 -10.55 3.21 1.46
CA ILE A 81 -10.36 4.28 2.45
C ILE A 81 -11.70 4.79 2.98
N ASN A 82 -12.67 5.04 2.09
CA ASN A 82 -14.00 5.52 2.49
C ASN A 82 -14.69 4.53 3.44
N ALA A 83 -14.65 3.23 3.14
CA ALA A 83 -15.24 2.20 3.98
C ALA A 83 -14.55 2.05 5.34
N LEU A 84 -13.23 2.24 5.40
CA LEU A 84 -12.48 2.27 6.66
C LEU A 84 -12.79 3.53 7.49
N ALA A 85 -13.00 4.67 6.83
CA ALA A 85 -13.34 5.92 7.50
C ALA A 85 -14.76 5.93 8.07
N ARG A 86 -15.72 5.33 7.35
CA ARG A 86 -17.09 5.17 7.80
C ARG A 86 -17.70 3.89 7.20
N PRO A 87 -18.07 2.90 8.03
CA PRO A 87 -18.78 1.71 7.56
C PRO A 87 -20.20 2.03 7.09
N GLY A 88 -20.64 1.37 6.02
CA GLY A 88 -21.99 1.53 5.48
C GLY A 88 -22.17 2.81 4.63
N LEU A 89 -23.44 3.11 4.33
CA LEU A 89 -23.85 4.32 3.63
C LEU A 89 -23.98 5.52 4.57
#